data_AF-A0A840SQZ6-F1
#
_entry.id   AF-A0A840SQZ6-F1
#
_cell.length_a   1.000
_cell.length_b   1.000
_cell.length_c   1.000
_cell.angle_alpha   90.00
_cell.angle_beta   90.00
_cell.angle_gamma   90.00
#
_symmetry.space_group_name_H-M   'P 1'
#
loop_
_entity.id
_entity.type
_entity.pdbx_description
1 polymer ?
#
loop_
_entity_poly.entity_id
_entity_poly.type
_entity_poly.pdbx_seq_one_letter_code
_entity_poly.pdbx_strand_id
1 'polypeptide(L)'
;MGVVLKEESTITAKGQTTVPKSVRQALGVDYGGRISFFVDEQRRVHVRKAEVEETADPVIDSFLEFLARDMAKHPETSVLPFPQSLLDRAAALTAGMTVDLDAEIEGDVSI
;
A
#
# COMPACT_ATOMS: atom_id res chain seq x y z
N MET A 1 10.57 -16.85 10.88
CA MET A 1 11.21 -15.70 10.21
C MET A 1 12.72 -15.86 10.35
N GLY A 2 13.41 -16.07 9.24
CA GLY A 2 14.88 -16.10 9.23
C GLY A 2 15.44 -14.69 9.39
N VAL A 3 16.61 -14.57 10.02
CA VAL A 3 17.35 -13.32 10.06
C VAL A 3 18.02 -13.13 8.70
N VAL A 4 17.62 -12.11 7.95
CA VAL A 4 18.21 -11.79 6.63
C VAL A 4 19.49 -10.96 6.78
N LEU A 5 19.63 -10.20 7.88
CA LEU A 5 20.76 -9.32 8.17
C LEU A 5 20.91 -9.15 9.69
N LYS A 6 22.13 -9.23 10.22
CA LYS A 6 22.46 -8.90 11.62
C LYS A 6 23.56 -7.83 11.64
N GLU A 7 23.31 -6.75 12.35
CA GLU A 7 24.28 -5.69 12.62
C GLU A 7 24.22 -5.32 14.11
N GLU A 8 25.31 -4.82 14.67
CA GLU A 8 25.39 -4.41 16.08
C GLU A 8 25.78 -2.94 16.16
N SER A 9 25.07 -2.18 16.99
CA SER A 9 25.35 -0.76 17.24
C SER A 9 25.39 -0.50 18.75
N THR A 10 26.28 0.37 19.19
CA THR A 10 26.36 0.80 20.59
C THR A 10 25.45 1.99 20.85
N ILE A 11 24.67 1.92 21.92
CA ILE A 11 23.87 3.05 22.40
C ILE A 11 24.81 4.06 23.06
N THR A 12 24.76 5.31 22.61
CA THR A 12 25.52 6.40 23.21
C THR A 12 25.00 6.74 24.60
N ALA A 13 25.76 7.51 25.38
CA ALA A 13 25.31 7.99 26.69
C ALA A 13 23.99 8.78 26.66
N LYS A 14 23.60 9.33 25.49
CA LYS A 14 22.33 10.05 25.28
C LYS A 14 21.19 9.14 24.81
N GLY A 15 21.38 7.82 24.81
CA GLY A 15 20.38 6.87 24.33
C GLY A 15 20.26 6.79 22.80
N GLN A 16 21.20 7.39 22.05
CA GLN A 16 21.14 7.41 20.58
C GLN A 16 21.87 6.19 20.01
N THR A 17 21.40 5.66 18.89
CA THR A 17 22.11 4.67 18.10
C THR A 17 21.97 5.00 16.61
N THR A 18 22.99 4.70 15.83
CA THR A 18 22.92 4.85 14.37
C THR A 18 22.35 3.58 13.77
N VAL A 19 21.37 3.73 12.86
CA VAL A 19 20.91 2.61 12.02
C VAL A 19 21.97 2.34 10.95
N PRO A 20 22.62 1.16 10.92
CA PRO A 20 23.66 0.85 9.94
C PRO A 20 23.17 0.97 8.50
N LYS A 21 24.08 1.26 7.57
CA LYS A 21 23.72 1.49 6.14
C LYS A 21 22.98 0.29 5.54
N SER A 22 23.47 -0.92 5.79
CA SER A 22 22.87 -2.19 5.35
C SER A 22 21.41 -2.32 5.84
N VAL A 23 21.16 -1.96 7.11
CA VAL A 23 19.80 -1.97 7.70
C VAL A 23 18.90 -0.90 7.06
N ARG A 24 19.41 0.32 6.83
CA ARG A 24 18.63 1.38 6.15
C ARG A 24 18.22 0.98 4.74
N GLN A 25 19.13 0.37 3.99
CA GLN A 25 18.88 -0.14 2.64
C GLN A 25 17.84 -1.26 2.67
N ALA A 26 17.95 -2.21 3.60
CA ALA A 26 16.97 -3.28 3.77
C ALA A 26 15.57 -2.76 4.15
N LEU A 27 15.49 -1.63 4.87
CA LEU A 27 14.23 -0.96 5.20
C LEU A 27 13.72 -0.02 4.10
N GLY A 28 14.50 0.25 3.05
CA GLY A 28 14.15 1.22 2.01
C GLY A 28 14.00 2.66 2.54
N VAL A 29 14.81 3.03 3.54
CA VAL A 29 14.80 4.34 4.20
C VAL A 29 16.06 5.12 3.81
N ASP A 30 15.87 6.30 3.23
CA ASP A 30 16.96 7.22 2.89
C ASP A 30 17.11 8.35 3.93
N TYR A 31 18.08 9.25 3.73
CA TYR A 31 18.29 10.44 4.55
C TYR A 31 17.00 11.26 4.70
N GLY A 32 16.66 11.65 5.92
CA GLY A 32 15.40 12.35 6.24
C GLY A 32 14.18 11.44 6.33
N GLY A 33 14.29 10.16 5.98
CA GLY A 33 13.23 9.18 6.16
C GLY A 33 12.94 8.90 7.64
N ARG A 34 11.69 8.56 7.94
CA ARG A 34 11.22 8.24 9.29
C ARG A 34 11.19 6.72 9.50
N ILE A 35 11.44 6.28 10.74
CA ILE A 35 11.32 4.89 11.17
C ILE A 35 10.46 4.81 12.44
N SER A 36 9.75 3.70 12.61
CA SER A 36 8.94 3.42 13.79
C SER A 36 9.52 2.23 14.56
N PHE A 37 9.59 2.37 15.88
CA PHE A 37 10.01 1.31 16.80
C PHE A 37 8.78 0.66 17.42
N PHE A 38 8.70 -0.66 17.37
CA PHE A 38 7.67 -1.46 18.01
C PHE A 38 8.33 -2.38 19.03
N VAL A 39 7.75 -2.49 20.22
CA VAL A 39 8.19 -3.44 21.24
C VAL A 39 7.12 -4.52 21.33
N ASP A 40 7.50 -5.77 21.05
CA ASP A 40 6.57 -6.89 21.19
C ASP A 40 6.49 -7.42 22.63
N GLU A 41 5.57 -8.35 22.87
CA GLU A 41 5.37 -8.96 24.19
C GLU A 41 6.61 -9.71 24.70
N GLN A 42 7.47 -10.17 23.78
CA GLN A 42 8.74 -10.83 24.08
C GLN A 42 9.87 -9.83 24.33
N ARG A 43 9.57 -8.52 24.43
CA ARG A 43 10.51 -7.41 24.63
C ARG A 43 11.54 -7.28 23.51
N ARG A 44 11.22 -7.76 22.31
CA ARG A 44 12.05 -7.53 21.12
C ARG A 44 11.63 -6.22 20.48
N VAL A 45 12.63 -5.49 20.00
CA VAL A 45 12.42 -4.24 19.27
C VAL A 45 12.40 -4.55 17.78
N HIS A 46 11.31 -4.18 17.13
CA HIS A 46 11.17 -4.22 15.67
C HIS A 46 11.25 -2.80 15.14
N VAL A 47 11.99 -2.63 14.04
CA VAL A 47 12.11 -1.35 13.34
C VAL A 47 11.48 -1.51 11.97
N ARG A 48 10.62 -0.56 11.59
CA ARG A 48 10.03 -0.50 10.25
C ARG A 48 10.22 0.90 9.67
N LYS A 49 10.25 1.01 8.35
CA LYS A 49 10.05 2.30 7.67
C LYS A 49 8.70 2.85 8.15
N ALA A 50 8.70 4.09 8.63
CA ALA A 50 7.43 4.74 8.94
C ALA A 50 6.77 5.03 7.60
N GLU A 51 5.53 4.55 7.45
CA GLU A 51 4.68 5.01 6.38
C GLU A 51 4.59 6.53 6.49
N VAL A 52 4.78 7.21 5.36
CA VAL A 52 4.21 8.54 5.26
C VAL A 52 2.73 8.25 5.39
N GLU A 53 2.06 8.79 6.42
CA GLU A 53 0.61 8.86 6.38
C GLU A 53 0.30 9.47 5.03
N GLU A 54 -0.14 8.65 4.08
CA GLU A 54 -0.74 9.15 2.87
C GLU A 54 -1.86 10.02 3.42
N THR A 55 -1.69 11.33 3.30
CA THR A 55 -2.73 12.26 3.69
C THR A 55 -3.91 11.83 2.84
N ALA A 56 -4.86 11.16 3.47
CA ALA A 56 -5.98 10.60 2.76
C ALA A 56 -6.63 11.76 2.00
N ASP A 57 -6.80 11.59 0.70
CA ASP A 57 -7.31 12.67 -0.13
C ASP A 57 -8.74 12.96 0.35
N PRO A 58 -9.00 14.14 0.96
CA PRO A 58 -10.28 14.41 1.58
C PRO A 58 -11.44 14.38 0.57
N VAL A 59 -11.15 14.58 -0.72
CA VAL A 59 -12.14 14.47 -1.80
C VAL A 59 -12.47 13.01 -2.06
N ILE A 60 -11.45 12.15 -2.19
CA ILE A 60 -11.64 10.70 -2.39
C ILE A 60 -12.34 10.08 -1.18
N ASP A 61 -11.93 10.42 0.04
CA ASP A 61 -12.55 9.91 1.27
C ASP A 61 -14.03 10.28 1.35
N SER A 62 -14.36 11.55 1.11
CA SER A 62 -15.74 12.03 1.11
C SER A 62 -16.58 11.34 0.04
N PHE A 63 -16.00 11.10 -1.14
CA PHE A 63 -16.66 10.41 -2.23
C PHE A 63 -16.93 8.94 -1.91
N LEU A 64 -15.94 8.23 -1.36
CA LEU A 64 -16.09 6.84 -0.95
C LEU A 64 -17.11 6.70 0.20
N GLU A 65 -17.10 7.63 1.16
CA GLU A 65 -18.10 7.64 2.23
C GLU A 65 -19.51 7.89 1.69
N PHE A 66 -19.66 8.81 0.73
CA PHE A 66 -20.93 9.04 0.03
C PHE A 66 -21.44 7.76 -0.64
N LEU A 67 -20.60 7.07 -1.43
CA LEU A 67 -20.96 5.81 -2.08
C LEU A 67 -21.34 4.72 -1.08
N ALA A 68 -20.54 4.55 -0.02
CA ALA A 68 -20.80 3.54 1.00
C ALA A 68 -22.16 3.76 1.70
N ARG A 69 -22.49 5.02 2.03
CA ARG A 69 -23.78 5.37 2.63
C ARG A 69 -24.94 5.13 1.67
N ASP A 70 -24.77 5.43 0.39
CA ASP A 70 -25.79 5.22 -0.63
C ASP A 70 -26.07 3.72 -0.84
N MET A 71 -25.02 2.92 -1.03
CA MET A 71 -25.10 1.46 -1.17
C MET A 71 -25.77 0.78 0.04
N ALA A 72 -25.51 1.26 1.26
CA ALA A 72 -26.11 0.72 2.46
C ALA A 72 -27.60 1.07 2.61
N LYS A 73 -28.02 2.24 2.12
CA LYS A 73 -29.41 2.72 2.21
C LYS A 73 -30.30 2.20 1.09
N HIS A 74 -29.72 2.01 -0.09
CA HIS A 74 -30.44 1.67 -1.31
C HIS A 74 -29.79 0.47 -2.04
N PRO A 75 -29.60 -0.68 -1.37
CA PRO A 75 -28.91 -1.82 -1.96
C PRO A 75 -29.57 -2.32 -3.24
N GLU A 76 -30.89 -2.18 -3.37
CA GLU A 76 -31.68 -2.60 -4.53
C GLU A 76 -31.48 -1.75 -5.79
N THR A 77 -30.99 -0.51 -5.66
CA THR A 77 -30.75 0.40 -6.80
C THR A 77 -29.28 0.76 -6.99
N SER A 78 -28.50 0.78 -5.91
CA SER A 78 -27.10 1.18 -5.93
C SER A 78 -26.14 0.00 -6.17
N VAL A 79 -26.60 -1.24 -5.98
CA VAL A 79 -25.85 -2.46 -6.29
C VAL A 79 -26.63 -3.29 -7.30
N LEU A 80 -26.36 -3.07 -8.59
CA LEU A 80 -27.05 -3.73 -9.69
C LEU A 80 -26.13 -4.72 -10.41
N PRO A 81 -26.66 -5.85 -10.89
CA PRO A 81 -25.92 -6.72 -11.79
C PRO A 81 -25.67 -6.00 -13.12
N PHE A 82 -24.56 -6.36 -13.78
CA PHE A 82 -24.33 -5.88 -15.13
C PHE A 82 -25.39 -6.43 -16.09
N PRO A 83 -25.94 -5.60 -17.01
CA PRO A 83 -26.82 -6.09 -18.05
C PRO A 83 -26.11 -7.11 -18.93
N GLN A 84 -26.81 -8.17 -19.33
CA GLN A 84 -26.22 -9.21 -20.20
C GLN A 84 -25.65 -8.62 -21.49
N SER A 85 -26.32 -7.63 -22.08
CA SER A 85 -25.86 -6.94 -23.29
C SER A 85 -24.51 -6.21 -23.11
N LEU A 86 -24.22 -5.71 -21.91
CA LEU A 86 -22.93 -5.10 -21.60
C LEU A 86 -21.84 -6.16 -21.51
N LEU A 87 -22.14 -7.29 -20.86
CA LEU A 87 -21.22 -8.43 -20.75
C LEU A 87 -20.90 -9.02 -22.12
N ASP A 88 -21.92 -9.23 -22.97
CA ASP A 88 -21.75 -9.75 -24.33
C ASP A 88 -20.87 -8.82 -25.18
N ARG A 89 -21.10 -7.50 -25.06
CA ARG A 89 -20.30 -6.49 -25.75
C ARG A 89 -18.85 -6.47 -25.23
N ALA A 90 -18.64 -6.56 -23.92
CA ALA A 90 -17.31 -6.61 -23.34
C ALA A 90 -16.54 -7.83 -23.84
N ALA A 91 -17.17 -9.02 -23.84
CA ALA A 91 -16.59 -10.26 -24.34
C ALA A 91 -16.25 -10.19 -25.84
N ALA A 92 -17.14 -9.60 -26.65
CA ALA A 92 -16.89 -9.43 -28.07
C ALA A 92 -15.71 -8.48 -28.36
N LEU A 93 -15.56 -7.39 -27.59
CA LEU A 93 -14.47 -6.42 -27.75
C LEU A 93 -13.13 -6.97 -27.29
N THR A 94 -13.11 -7.86 -26.30
CA THR A 94 -11.88 -8.45 -25.76
C THR A 94 -11.55 -9.81 -26.37
N ALA A 95 -12.35 -10.29 -27.33
CA ALA A 95 -12.16 -11.59 -27.96
C ALA A 95 -10.77 -11.71 -28.61
N GLY A 96 -10.01 -12.71 -28.18
CA GLY A 96 -8.65 -12.99 -28.70
C GLY A 96 -7.56 -12.09 -28.13
N MET A 97 -7.86 -11.19 -27.20
CA MET A 97 -6.82 -10.43 -26.47
C MET A 97 -6.10 -11.36 -25.50
N THR A 98 -4.76 -11.31 -25.52
CA THR A 98 -3.91 -11.93 -24.51
C THR A 98 -3.42 -10.82 -23.60
N VAL A 99 -3.80 -10.84 -22.32
CA VAL A 99 -3.46 -9.80 -21.34
C VAL A 99 -2.62 -10.43 -20.23
N ASP A 100 -1.45 -9.87 -19.99
CA ASP A 100 -0.63 -10.14 -18.80
C ASP A 100 -0.88 -9.00 -17.81
N LEU A 101 -1.45 -9.33 -16.65
CA LEU A 101 -1.77 -8.35 -15.61
C LEU A 101 -0.54 -7.92 -14.80
N ASP A 102 0.56 -8.65 -14.92
CA ASP A 102 1.82 -8.38 -14.25
C ASP A 102 2.84 -7.68 -15.17
N ALA A 103 2.50 -7.47 -16.45
CA ALA A 103 3.34 -6.75 -17.39
C ALA A 103 3.48 -5.26 -17.00
N GLU A 104 4.65 -4.68 -17.27
CA GLU A 104 4.86 -3.24 -17.10
C GLU A 104 3.89 -2.44 -18.00
N ILE A 105 3.40 -1.32 -17.49
CA ILE A 105 2.54 -0.42 -18.27
C ILE A 105 3.42 0.34 -19.27
N GLU A 106 3.27 0.06 -20.55
CA GLU A 106 3.95 0.77 -21.63
C GLU A 106 3.15 1.99 -22.11
N GLY A 107 3.82 3.14 -22.27
CA GLY A 107 3.26 4.37 -22.84
C GLY A 107 3.04 5.49 -21.82
N ASP A 108 2.60 6.65 -22.32
CA ASP A 108 2.32 7.81 -21.49
C ASP A 108 1.06 7.55 -20.64
N VAL A 109 1.21 7.51 -19.32
CA VAL A 109 0.10 7.56 -18.38
C VAL A 109 -0.25 9.02 -18.10
N SER A 110 -1.51 9.40 -18.31
CA SER A 110 -1.99 10.69 -17.83
C SER A 110 -2.05 10.65 -16.31
N ILE A 111 -1.18 11.44 -15.69
CA ILE A 111 -1.31 11.89 -14.30
C ILE A 111 -2.43 12.91 -14.15
#